data_AF-A0A377DPH6-F1
#
_entry.id   AF-A0A377DPH6-F1
#
_cell.length_a   1.000
_cell.length_b   1.000
_cell.length_c   1.000
_cell.angle_alpha   90.00
_cell.angle_beta   90.00
_cell.angle_gamma   90.00
#
_symmetry.space_group_name_H-M   'P 1'
#
loop_
_entity.id
_entity.type
_entity.pdbx_description
1 polymer ?
#
loop_
_entity_poly.entity_id
_entity_poly.type
_entity_poly.pdbx_seq_one_letter_code
_entity_poly.pdbx_strand_id
1 'polypeptide(L)' 'MSILLNRNYGQHSAIMAGFSHVTGDLIITLDADLQNPPEEIPRLVAKADEGYDVVGTVRQKPPGQLVS' A
#
# COMPACT_ATOMS: atom_id res chain seq x y z
N MET A 1 10.67 -5.64 -7.67
CA MET A 1 11.85 -5.12 -6.94
C MET A 1 11.56 -5.28 -5.45
N SER A 2 12.37 -6.02 -4.71
CA SER A 2 12.21 -6.21 -3.25
C SER A 2 13.52 -5.86 -2.55
N ILE A 3 13.44 -5.23 -1.38
CA ILE A 3 14.62 -4.82 -0.60
C ILE A 3 14.74 -5.77 0.59
N LEU A 4 15.81 -6.56 0.62
CA LEU A 4 16.13 -7.43 1.75
C LEU A 4 16.95 -6.63 2.77
N LEU A 5 16.40 -6.39 3.94
CA LEU A 5 17.13 -5.76 5.04
C LEU A 5 17.93 -6.81 5.83
N ASN A 6 19.19 -6.51 6.14
CA ASN A 6 20.10 -7.40 6.88
C ASN A 6 19.65 -7.68 8.33
N ARG A 7 18.76 -6.85 8.89
CA ARG A 7 18.08 -7.03 10.18
C ARG A 7 16.72 -6.32 10.14
N ASN A 8 15.82 -6.70 11.05
CA ASN A 8 14.53 -6.04 11.21
C ASN A 8 14.74 -4.71 11.97
N TYR A 9 14.95 -3.62 11.24
CA TYR A 9 15.19 -2.27 11.80
C TYR A 9 13.91 -1.45 12.02
N GLY A 10 12.74 -2.11 12.01
CA GLY A 10 11.42 -1.47 12.12
C GLY A 10 10.90 -0.91 10.79
N GLN A 11 9.58 -0.76 10.67
CA GLN A 11 8.88 -0.31 9.45
C GLN A 11 9.47 0.97 8.83
N HIS A 12 9.87 1.94 9.67
CA HIS A 12 10.39 3.23 9.22
C HIS A 12 11.69 3.12 8.42
N SER A 13 12.62 2.24 8.81
CA SER A 13 13.89 2.06 8.09
C SER A 13 13.69 1.35 6.75
N ALA A 14 12.74 0.41 6.68
CA ALA A 14 12.39 -0.28 5.43
C ALA A 14 11.74 0.66 4.42
N ILE A 15 10.86 1.53 4.90
CA ILE A 15 10.17 2.54 4.10
C ILE A 15 11.18 3.55 3.54
N MET A 16 12.09 4.08 4.35
CA MET A 16 13.11 5.03 3.90
C MET A 16 14.11 4.44 2.89
N ALA A 17 14.53 3.18 3.09
CA ALA A 17 15.38 2.48 2.13
C ALA A 17 14.65 2.23 0.80
N GLY A 18 13.35 1.91 0.86
CA GLY A 18 12.45 1.85 -0.28
C GLY A 18 12.42 3.17 -1.05
N PHE A 19 12.08 4.26 -0.37
CA PHE A 19 12.01 5.60 -0.96
C PHE A 19 13.35 6.04 -1.58
N SER A 20 14.48 5.68 -0.99
CA SER A 20 15.81 6.06 -1.49
C SER A 20 16.22 5.30 -2.77
N HIS A 21 15.56 4.19 -3.11
CA HIS A 21 15.93 3.31 -4.22
C HIS A 21 14.89 3.22 -5.34
N VAL A 22 13.67 3.71 -5.11
CA VAL A 22 12.61 3.77 -6.12
C VAL A 22 12.78 5.01 -7.00
N THR A 23 12.65 4.81 -8.31
CA THR A 23 12.67 5.88 -9.31
C THR A 23 11.30 6.10 -9.94
N GLY A 24 10.26 5.44 -9.41
CA GLY A 24 8.90 5.55 -9.92
C GLY A 24 8.15 6.70 -9.26
N ASP A 25 7.22 7.29 -10.01
CA ASP A 25 6.41 8.44 -9.56
C ASP A 25 5.33 8.05 -8.52
N LEU A 26 5.05 6.75 -8.38
CA LEU A 26 4.06 6.22 -7.46
C LEU A 26 4.63 5.02 -6.68
N ILE A 27 4.34 4.99 -5.37
CA ILE A 27 4.76 3.92 -4.47
C ILE A 27 3.51 3.31 -3.84
N ILE A 28 3.35 2.01 -4.02
CA ILE A 28 2.21 1.26 -3.51
C ILE A 28 2.71 0.23 -2.52
N THR A 29 2.20 0.30 -1.29
CA THR A 29 2.50 -0.66 -0.22
C THR A 29 1.43 -1.75 -0.20
N LEU A 30 1.85 -3.02 -0.28
CA LEU A 30 0.98 -4.18 -0.19
C LEU A 30 1.42 -5.05 0.99
N ASP A 31 0.49 -5.41 1.88
CA ASP A 31 0.76 -6.38 2.94
C ASP A 31 0.67 -7.81 2.39
N ALA A 32 1.53 -8.69 2.90
CA ALA A 32 1.62 -10.09 2.47
C ALA A 32 0.51 -10.98 3.07
N ASP A 33 -0.49 -10.40 3.74
CA ASP A 33 -1.55 -11.12 4.46
C ASP A 33 -2.78 -11.47 3.60
N LEU A 34 -2.67 -11.27 2.27
CA LEU A 34 -3.70 -11.51 1.26
C LEU A 34 -5.01 -10.73 1.48
N GLN A 35 -5.05 -9.77 2.42
CA GLN A 35 -6.23 -8.94 2.64
C GLN A 35 -6.41 -7.90 1.53
N ASN A 36 -5.32 -7.55 0.83
CA ASN A 36 -5.30 -6.59 -0.26
C ASN A 36 -4.89 -7.32 -1.56
N PRO A 37 -5.85 -7.69 -2.43
CA PRO A 37 -5.54 -8.31 -3.71
C PRO A 37 -4.75 -7.34 -4.61
N PRO A 38 -3.68 -7.79 -5.29
CA PRO A 38 -2.92 -6.95 -6.22
C PRO A 38 -3.77 -6.44 -7.41
N GLU A 39 -4.91 -7.07 -7.68
CA GLU A 39 -5.88 -6.65 -8.68
C GLU A 39 -6.50 -5.26 -8.39
N GLU A 40 -6.41 -4.75 -7.16
CA GLU A 40 -6.86 -3.39 -6.80
C GLU A 40 -5.82 -2.31 -7.16
N ILE A 41 -4.58 -2.68 -7.47
CA ILE A 41 -3.49 -1.74 -7.78
C ILE A 41 -3.87 -0.75 -8.91
N PRO A 42 -4.44 -1.18 -10.05
CA PRO A 42 -4.84 -0.24 -11.11
C PRO A 42 -5.88 0.80 -10.63
N ARG A 43 -6.76 0.43 -9.69
CA ARG A 43 -7.77 1.34 -9.13
C ARG A 43 -7.13 2.40 -8.24
N LEU A 44 -6.10 2.03 -7.48
CA LEU A 44 -5.30 2.97 -6.69
C LEU A 44 -4.50 3.93 -7.57
N VAL A 45 -3.89 3.42 -8.65
CA VAL A 45 -3.16 4.26 -9.63
C VAL A 45 -4.08 5.28 -10.27
N ALA A 46 -5.24 4.84 -10.80
CA ALA A 46 -6.19 5.73 -11.44
C ALA A 46 -6.68 6.84 -10.48
N LYS A 47 -6.84 6.51 -9.19
CA LYS A 47 -7.21 7.49 -8.18
C LYS A 47 -6.07 8.45 -7.85
N ALA A 48 -4.82 7.97 -7.83
CA ALA A 48 -3.66 8.84 -7.63
C ALA A 48 -3.47 9.82 -8.80
N ASP A 49 -3.74 9.38 -10.03
CA ASP A 49 -3.69 10.22 -11.24
C ASP A 49 -4.70 11.39 -11.24
N GLU A 50 -5.73 11.35 -10.37
CA GLU A 50 -6.61 12.49 -10.14
C GLU A 50 -5.93 13.65 -9.37
N GLY A 51 -4.68 13.46 -8.91
CA GLY A 51 -3.87 14.48 -8.23
C GLY A 51 -3.88 14.38 -6.71
N TYR A 52 -4.20 13.21 -6.15
CA TYR A 52 -4.16 12.99 -4.70
C TYR A 52 -2.76 12.55 -4.25
N ASP A 53 -2.22 13.20 -3.20
CA ASP A 53 -0.90 12.86 -2.65
C ASP A 53 -0.89 11.50 -1.94
N VAL A 54 -2.04 11.06 -1.40
CA VAL A 54 -2.19 9.79 -0.68
C VAL A 54 -3.53 9.15 -1.03
N VAL A 55 -3.49 7.87 -1.40
CA VAL A 55 -4.67 7.05 -1.71
C VAL A 55 -4.62 5.76 -0.90
N GLY A 56 -5.75 5.38 -0.29
CA GLY A 56 -5.88 4.14 0.46
C GLY A 56 -7.21 3.43 0.18
N THR A 57 -7.24 2.13 0.44
CA THR A 57 -8.47 1.33 0.41
C THR A 57 -9.12 1.29 1.79
N VAL A 58 -10.45 1.27 1.83
CA VAL A 58 -11.22 1.03 3.06
C VAL A 58 -12.04 -0.24 2.89
N ARG A 59 -12.03 -1.11 3.90
CA ARG A 59 -12.93 -2.28 3.93
C ARG A 59 -14.35 -1.78 4.18
N GLN A 60 -15.20 -1.88 3.17
CA GLN A 60 -16.63 -1.68 3.38
C GLN A 60 -17.22 -2.95 4.00
N LYS A 61 -17.77 -2.84 5.20
CA LYS A 61 -18.64 -3.89 5.73
C LYS A 61 -19.87 -3.98 4.82
N PRO A 62 -20.37 -5.19 4.49
CA PRO A 62 -21.64 -5.32 3.79
C PRO A 62 -22.74 -4.55 4.55
N PRO A 63 -23.63 -3.83 3.86
CA PRO A 63 -24.77 -3.22 4.51
C PRO A 63 -25.62 -4.34 5.14
N GLY A 64 -25.66 -4.40 6.47
CA GLY A 64 -26.41 -5.42 7.21
C GLY A 64 -25.72 -6.03 8.44
N GLN A 65 -24.45 -5.73 8.70
CA GLN A 65 -23.82 -6.19 9.94
C GLN A 65 -24.18 -5.25 11.10
N LEU A 66 -25.31 -5.54 11.75
CA LEU A 66 -25.67 -4.96 13.04
C LEU A 66 -24.52 -5.18 14.03
N VAL A 67 -24.02 -4.10 14.60
CA VAL A 67 -23.14 -4.16 15.77
C VAL A 67 -24.01 -4.61 16.95
N SER A 68 -23.74 -5.80 17.50
CA SER A 68 -24.20 -6.17 18.85
C SER A 68 -23.32 -5.54 19.91
#